data_AF-A0A4S2AD87-F1
#
_entry.id   AF-A0A4S2AD87-F1
#
_cell.length_a   1.000
_cell.length_b   1.000
_cell.length_c   1.000
_cell.angle_alpha   90.00
_cell.angle_beta   90.00
_cell.angle_gamma   90.00
#
_symmetry.space_group_name_H-M   'P 1'
#
loop_
_entity.id
_entity.type
_entity.pdbx_description
1 polymer ?
#
loop_
_entity_poly.entity_id
_entity_poly.type
_entity_poly.pdbx_seq_one_letter_code
_entity_poly.pdbx_strand_id
1 'polypeptide(L)'
;MQADVKNLNTIAETIKNLVQIKSETFAQCDEGQHTASQVLNDAQNELSMSNNILNVCKTVEAAKLAKKLEVEARMAQAAAAEASAIASGNPVAIAAASAKVAAIAPELARAIQEYNEAVEHRQRIEHRCELAQKCVNIAQEMCDTLNMRFGYSKAKVEEVVLKGSGRLQLAYDDLSKYLSRISPEAKKDILVWDNWKPKENEPVKPDDIRDRLNVSKNVTNGILEYLYTTDTNFRVTVDRHSANIIIPGMESNTIVQIKKNIVGRLCEELVIRTFLPMGTSIETQHRENLSDGSYTKVDMILHGLKQPLILGKGEGMGAREGGTLGIEVKAGHKNYIYSQISHLEKQAQGHKMCDVSCTVCTRDIKNLSLDREANVREKVRNAGSPMLGMLPYKDDLDRDCIDFVRSKVKQDV
;
A
#
# COMPACT_ATOMS: atom_id res chain seq x y z
N MET A 1 -7.71 5.14 -11.29
CA MET A 1 -6.53 5.65 -12.03
C MET A 1 -5.67 4.45 -12.38
N GLN A 2 -5.62 4.04 -13.65
CA GLN A 2 -4.82 2.89 -14.08
C GLN A 2 -3.36 3.37 -14.11
N ALA A 3 -2.52 2.92 -13.19
CA ALA A 3 -1.13 3.32 -13.15
C ALA A 3 -0.44 2.89 -14.45
N ASP A 4 0.02 3.83 -15.25
CA ASP A 4 0.89 3.55 -16.39
C ASP A 4 2.30 3.25 -15.84
N VAL A 5 2.50 2.00 -15.44
CA VAL A 5 3.74 1.51 -14.80
C VAL A 5 4.93 1.52 -15.78
N LYS A 6 4.72 1.92 -17.04
CA LYS A 6 5.77 2.07 -18.06
C LYS A 6 6.18 3.53 -18.28
N ASN A 7 5.65 4.44 -17.46
CA ASN A 7 5.99 5.85 -17.52
C ASN A 7 6.86 6.24 -16.31
N LEU A 8 8.15 6.54 -16.59
CA LEU A 8 9.11 6.98 -15.58
C LEU A 8 8.64 8.21 -14.80
N ASN A 9 7.97 9.15 -15.47
CA ASN A 9 7.46 10.36 -14.82
C ASN A 9 6.37 10.01 -13.82
N THR A 10 5.45 9.10 -14.17
CA THR A 10 4.39 8.64 -13.25
C THR A 10 4.98 8.00 -12.00
N ILE A 11 6.03 7.17 -12.14
CA ILE A 11 6.71 6.55 -10.98
C ILE A 11 7.38 7.61 -10.12
N ALA A 12 8.18 8.50 -10.72
CA ALA A 12 8.89 9.56 -10.00
C ALA A 12 7.93 10.52 -9.28
N GLU A 13 6.84 10.90 -9.94
CA GLU A 13 5.80 11.76 -9.38
C GLU A 13 5.05 11.05 -8.25
N THR A 14 4.80 9.74 -8.36
CA THR A 14 4.22 8.94 -7.26
C THR A 14 5.14 8.91 -6.04
N ILE A 15 6.46 8.72 -6.22
CA ILE A 15 7.43 8.76 -5.12
C ILE A 15 7.42 10.14 -4.45
N LYS A 16 7.44 11.22 -5.24
CA LYS A 16 7.36 12.59 -4.74
C LYS A 16 6.07 12.82 -3.93
N ASN A 17 4.93 12.37 -4.44
CA ASN A 17 3.64 12.50 -3.77
C ASN A 17 3.61 11.73 -2.44
N LEU A 18 4.20 10.54 -2.35
CA LEU A 18 4.31 9.80 -1.10
C LEU A 18 5.13 10.56 -0.04
N VAL A 19 6.25 11.16 -0.44
CA VAL A 19 7.08 11.98 0.45
C VAL A 19 6.34 13.24 0.89
N GLN A 20 5.59 13.88 -0.01
CA GLN A 20 4.77 15.04 0.31
C GLN A 20 3.66 14.69 1.31
N ILE A 21 2.88 13.63 1.07
CA ILE A 21 1.83 13.16 1.97
C ILE A 21 2.40 12.84 3.36
N LYS A 22 3.57 12.22 3.44
CA LYS A 22 4.27 12.00 4.70
C LYS A 22 4.54 13.31 5.43
N SER A 23 5.14 14.28 4.74
CA SER A 23 5.50 15.58 5.33
C SER A 23 4.28 16.34 5.83
N GLU A 24 3.20 16.38 5.03
CA GLU A 24 1.94 17.02 5.40
C GLU A 24 1.29 16.33 6.62
N THR A 25 1.29 14.99 6.63
CA THR A 25 0.77 14.23 7.76
C THR A 25 1.57 14.48 9.04
N PHE A 26 2.90 14.55 8.94
CA PHE A 26 3.77 14.82 10.08
C PHE A 26 3.52 16.21 10.65
N ALA A 27 3.43 17.22 9.79
CA ALA A 27 3.12 18.59 10.19
C ALA A 27 1.78 18.69 10.91
N GLN A 28 0.74 18.03 10.40
CA GLN A 28 -0.58 17.98 11.04
C GLN A 28 -0.55 17.29 12.41
N CYS A 29 0.22 16.21 12.54
CA CYS A 29 0.42 15.57 13.84
C CYS A 29 1.21 16.48 14.81
N ASP A 30 2.25 17.18 14.36
CA ASP A 30 3.01 18.13 15.19
C ASP A 30 2.12 19.29 15.68
N GLU A 31 1.30 19.85 14.80
CA GLU A 31 0.31 20.89 15.14
C GLU A 31 -0.71 20.39 16.18
N GLY A 32 -1.21 19.17 16.02
CA GLY A 32 -2.09 18.52 16.99
C GLY A 32 -1.44 18.31 18.36
N GLN A 33 -0.16 17.89 18.39
CA GLN A 33 0.60 17.73 19.65
C GLN A 33 0.86 19.07 20.33
N HIS A 34 1.16 20.11 19.55
CA HIS A 34 1.35 21.46 20.06
C HIS A 34 0.05 22.01 20.68
N THR A 35 -1.07 21.87 19.99
CA THR A 35 -2.40 22.30 20.47
C THR A 35 -2.76 21.59 21.78
N ALA A 36 -2.56 20.27 21.87
CA ALA A 36 -2.84 19.51 23.10
C ALA A 36 -1.97 19.96 24.27
N SER A 37 -0.70 20.24 24.01
CA SER A 37 0.25 20.73 25.02
C SER A 37 -0.10 22.14 25.50
N GLN A 38 -0.60 22.99 24.59
CA GLN A 38 -1.07 24.34 24.93
C GLN A 38 -2.30 24.29 25.84
N VAL A 39 -3.29 23.44 25.54
CA VAL A 39 -4.49 23.26 26.39
C VAL A 39 -4.12 22.79 27.80
N LEU A 40 -3.16 21.87 27.93
CA LEU A 40 -2.64 21.43 29.22
C LEU A 40 -1.99 22.59 29.99
N ASN A 41 -1.14 23.38 29.33
CA ASN A 41 -0.48 24.53 29.93
C ASN A 41 -1.51 25.58 30.40
N ASP A 42 -2.54 25.86 29.60
CA ASP A 42 -3.60 26.80 29.94
C ASP A 42 -4.40 26.32 31.17
N ALA A 43 -4.72 25.02 31.24
CA ALA A 43 -5.38 24.43 32.41
C ALA A 43 -4.51 24.52 33.67
N GLN A 44 -3.20 24.27 33.55
CA GLN A 44 -2.25 24.38 34.66
C GLN A 44 -2.12 25.82 35.16
N ASN A 45 -2.10 26.79 34.24
CA ASN A 45 -2.07 28.22 34.56
C ASN A 45 -3.34 28.66 35.31
N GLU A 46 -4.52 28.22 34.86
CA GLU A 46 -5.80 28.51 35.53
C GLU A 46 -5.88 27.91 36.94
N LEU A 47 -5.38 26.68 37.13
CA LEU A 47 -5.28 26.06 38.46
C LEU A 47 -4.32 26.84 39.38
N SER A 48 -3.15 27.24 38.87
CA SER A 48 -2.18 28.05 39.61
C SER A 48 -2.79 29.39 40.03
N MET A 49 -3.47 30.08 39.10
CA MET A 49 -4.16 31.34 39.37
C MET A 49 -5.27 31.15 40.42
N SER A 50 -6.08 30.10 40.30
CA SER A 50 -7.16 29.80 41.25
C SER A 50 -6.63 29.55 42.66
N ASN A 51 -5.53 28.80 42.80
CA ASN A 51 -4.87 28.54 44.08
C ASN A 51 -4.31 29.83 44.71
N ASN A 52 -3.75 30.73 43.90
CA ASN A 52 -3.29 32.03 44.38
C ASN A 52 -4.45 32.87 44.93
N ILE A 53 -5.57 32.91 44.22
CA ILE A 53 -6.79 33.61 44.68
C ILE A 53 -7.30 32.97 45.98
N LEU A 54 -7.34 31.63 46.06
CA LEU A 54 -7.79 30.92 47.25
C LEU A 54 -6.98 31.30 48.49
N ASN A 55 -5.66 31.39 48.35
CA ASN A 55 -4.77 31.80 49.44
C ASN A 55 -5.12 33.21 49.93
N VAL A 56 -5.37 34.15 49.02
CA VAL A 56 -5.82 35.51 49.37
C VAL A 56 -7.16 35.47 50.10
N CYS A 57 -8.14 34.70 49.59
CA CYS A 57 -9.46 34.57 50.23
C CYS A 57 -9.36 33.99 51.65
N LYS A 58 -8.48 33.01 51.89
CA LYS A 58 -8.22 32.46 53.23
C LYS A 58 -7.66 33.51 54.18
N THR A 59 -6.74 34.35 53.72
CA THR A 59 -6.21 35.48 54.52
C THR A 59 -7.30 36.51 54.82
N VAL A 60 -8.16 36.84 53.85
CA VAL A 60 -9.29 37.76 54.04
C VAL A 60 -10.29 37.21 55.05
N GLU A 61 -10.68 35.94 54.93
CA GLU A 61 -11.57 35.29 55.89
C GLU A 61 -10.99 35.36 57.32
N ALA A 62 -9.71 35.03 57.49
CA ALA A 62 -9.05 35.07 58.79
C ALA A 62 -9.07 36.49 59.39
N ALA A 63 -8.83 37.53 58.58
CA ALA A 63 -8.91 38.92 59.01
C ALA A 63 -10.34 39.33 59.42
N LYS A 64 -11.36 38.90 58.67
CA LYS A 64 -12.77 39.17 59.00
C LYS A 64 -13.22 38.42 60.26
N LEU A 65 -12.77 37.18 60.44
CA LEU A 65 -13.01 36.42 61.67
C LEU A 65 -12.39 37.10 62.88
N ALA A 66 -11.14 37.55 62.78
CA ALA A 66 -10.47 38.28 63.85
C ALA A 66 -11.24 39.55 64.23
N LYS A 67 -11.74 40.31 63.24
CA LYS A 67 -12.56 41.50 63.50
C LYS A 67 -13.89 41.16 64.16
N LYS A 68 -14.57 40.11 63.70
CA LYS A 68 -15.81 39.61 64.32
C LYS A 68 -15.58 39.28 65.81
N LEU A 69 -14.54 38.48 66.11
CA LEU A 69 -14.22 38.09 67.49
C LEU A 69 -13.87 39.30 68.38
N GLU A 70 -13.16 40.29 67.83
CA GLU A 70 -12.86 41.55 68.53
C GLU A 70 -14.14 42.32 68.90
N VAL A 71 -15.10 42.42 67.97
CA VAL A 71 -16.37 43.12 68.21
C VAL A 71 -17.28 42.32 69.15
N GLU A 72 -17.31 40.99 69.04
CA GLU A 72 -18.02 40.09 69.96
C GLU A 72 -17.51 40.24 71.39
N ALA A 73 -16.18 40.28 71.57
CA ALA A 73 -15.58 40.51 72.89
C ALA A 73 -15.98 41.88 73.46
N ARG A 74 -15.98 42.95 72.63
CA ARG A 74 -16.45 44.28 73.04
C ARG A 74 -17.94 44.27 73.43
N MET A 75 -18.78 43.56 72.67
CA MET A 75 -20.20 43.41 72.97
C MET A 75 -20.44 42.66 74.28
N ALA A 76 -19.70 41.56 74.52
CA ALA A 76 -19.78 40.79 75.76
C ALA A 76 -19.37 41.63 76.99
N GLN A 77 -18.31 42.43 76.86
CA GLN A 77 -17.89 43.37 77.90
C GLN A 77 -18.95 44.45 78.17
N ALA A 78 -19.57 44.99 77.11
CA ALA A 78 -20.64 45.99 77.26
C ALA A 78 -21.89 45.39 77.92
N ALA A 79 -22.28 44.17 77.54
CA ALA A 79 -23.41 43.46 78.14
C ALA A 79 -23.16 43.12 79.63
N ALA A 80 -21.93 42.73 80.01
CA ALA A 80 -21.58 42.49 81.40
C ALA A 80 -21.62 43.77 82.25
N ALA A 81 -21.18 44.90 81.68
CA ALA A 81 -21.27 46.21 82.32
C ALA A 81 -22.73 46.68 82.48
N GLU A 82 -23.57 46.43 81.47
CA GLU A 82 -25.01 46.68 81.54
C GLU A 82 -25.69 45.84 82.63
N ALA A 83 -25.43 44.53 82.69
CA ALA A 83 -25.96 43.66 83.74
C ALA A 83 -25.55 44.13 85.14
N SER A 84 -24.29 44.57 85.30
CA SER A 84 -23.79 45.13 86.56
C SER A 84 -24.47 46.47 86.92
N ALA A 85 -24.72 47.33 85.94
CA ALA A 85 -25.44 48.59 86.14
C ALA A 85 -26.91 48.35 86.54
N ILE A 86 -27.58 47.38 85.91
CA ILE A 86 -28.94 46.95 86.27
C ILE A 86 -28.99 46.45 87.71
N ALA A 87 -28.02 45.61 88.11
CA ALA A 87 -27.92 45.12 89.49
C ALA A 87 -27.70 46.23 90.53
N SER A 88 -27.04 47.34 90.14
CA SER A 88 -26.81 48.49 91.04
C SER A 88 -28.04 49.38 91.26
N GLY A 89 -29.07 49.27 90.42
CA GLY A 89 -30.28 50.10 90.49
C GLY A 89 -30.11 51.58 90.12
N ASN A 90 -28.94 52.00 89.61
CA ASN A 90 -28.68 53.39 89.22
C ASN A 90 -29.21 53.68 87.79
N PRO A 91 -30.27 54.48 87.61
CA PRO A 91 -30.90 54.71 86.31
C PRO A 91 -29.97 55.35 85.27
N VAL A 92 -29.06 56.23 85.70
CA VAL A 92 -28.11 56.91 84.81
C VAL A 92 -27.03 55.94 84.33
N ALA A 93 -26.54 55.07 85.22
CA ALA A 93 -25.57 54.03 84.85
C ALA A 93 -26.18 52.99 83.90
N ILE A 94 -27.44 52.61 84.13
CA ILE A 94 -28.20 51.73 83.24
C ILE A 94 -28.32 52.34 81.85
N ALA A 95 -28.82 53.58 81.75
CA ALA A 95 -29.00 54.26 80.46
C ALA A 95 -27.68 54.38 79.67
N ALA A 96 -26.57 54.70 80.34
CA ALA A 96 -25.26 54.80 79.71
C ALA A 96 -24.72 53.44 79.21
N ALA A 97 -24.89 52.38 80.00
CA ALA A 97 -24.46 51.03 79.62
C ALA A 97 -25.31 50.47 78.47
N SER A 98 -26.64 50.65 78.52
CA SER A 98 -27.56 50.27 77.44
C SER A 98 -27.28 51.02 76.14
N ALA A 99 -26.96 52.32 76.20
CA ALA A 99 -26.57 53.08 75.02
C ALA A 99 -25.29 52.53 74.36
N LYS A 100 -24.33 52.06 75.17
CA LYS A 100 -23.07 51.46 74.68
C LYS A 100 -23.30 50.10 74.01
N VAL A 101 -24.18 49.27 74.57
CA VAL A 101 -24.62 48.01 73.96
C VAL A 101 -25.35 48.28 72.64
N ALA A 102 -26.27 49.25 72.62
CA ALA A 102 -26.98 49.65 71.41
C ALA A 102 -26.05 50.20 70.32
N ALA A 103 -24.96 50.88 70.68
CA ALA A 103 -23.97 51.39 69.74
C ALA A 103 -23.08 50.31 69.11
N ILE A 104 -22.77 49.22 69.84
CA ILE A 104 -21.92 48.13 69.36
C ILE A 104 -22.72 47.11 68.54
N ALA A 105 -24.01 46.91 68.84
CA ALA A 105 -24.88 45.97 68.14
C ALA A 105 -24.84 46.05 66.59
N PRO A 106 -24.97 47.23 65.94
CA PRO A 106 -24.87 47.32 64.47
C PRO A 106 -23.46 47.03 63.94
N GLU A 107 -22.40 47.35 64.71
CA GLU A 107 -21.03 47.01 64.34
C GLU A 107 -20.83 45.49 64.34
N LEU A 108 -21.38 44.80 65.35
CA LEU A 108 -21.34 43.34 65.44
C LEU A 108 -22.12 42.69 64.30
N ALA A 109 -23.32 43.17 64.01
CA ALA A 109 -24.13 42.66 62.90
C ALA A 109 -23.38 42.78 61.56
N ARG A 110 -22.72 43.92 61.30
CA ARG A 110 -21.88 44.11 60.12
C ARG A 110 -20.68 43.18 60.09
N ALA A 111 -19.98 43.01 61.20
CA ALA A 111 -18.81 42.12 61.26
C ALA A 111 -19.17 40.64 61.03
N ILE A 112 -20.35 40.20 61.53
CA ILE A 112 -20.89 38.87 61.25
C ILE A 112 -21.20 38.72 59.76
N GLN A 113 -21.86 39.70 59.15
CA GLN A 113 -22.18 39.67 57.73
C GLN A 113 -20.92 39.62 56.86
N GLU A 114 -19.95 40.51 57.09
CA GLU A 114 -18.70 40.54 56.32
C GLU A 114 -17.89 39.24 56.46
N TYR A 115 -17.92 38.61 57.63
CA TYR A 115 -17.30 37.29 57.83
C TYR A 115 -18.03 36.20 57.02
N ASN A 116 -19.36 36.16 57.09
CA ASN A 116 -20.16 35.17 56.34
C ASN A 116 -19.95 35.33 54.82
N GLU A 117 -19.94 36.56 54.31
CA GLU A 117 -19.65 36.84 52.89
C GLU A 117 -18.24 36.38 52.48
N ALA A 118 -17.23 36.56 53.35
CA ALA A 118 -15.88 36.07 53.12
C ALA A 118 -15.79 34.53 53.10
N VAL A 119 -16.52 33.85 54.00
CA VAL A 119 -16.62 32.38 54.02
C VAL A 119 -17.24 31.87 52.72
N GLU A 120 -18.38 32.44 52.30
CA GLU A 120 -19.04 32.05 51.06
C GLU A 120 -18.14 32.30 49.84
N HIS A 121 -17.45 33.43 49.80
CA HIS A 121 -16.54 33.74 48.70
C HIS A 121 -15.36 32.75 48.65
N ARG A 122 -14.74 32.42 49.79
CA ARG A 122 -13.69 31.39 49.85
C ARG A 122 -14.22 30.04 49.37
N GLN A 123 -15.40 29.61 49.81
CA GLN A 123 -16.02 28.34 49.38
C GLN A 123 -16.23 28.28 47.86
N ARG A 124 -16.68 29.39 47.24
CA ARG A 124 -16.80 29.48 45.78
C ARG A 124 -15.45 29.33 45.07
N ILE A 125 -14.38 29.93 45.62
CA ILE A 125 -13.03 29.81 45.04
C ILE A 125 -12.44 28.40 45.26
N GLU A 126 -12.71 27.74 46.38
CA GLU A 126 -12.33 26.33 46.56
C GLU A 126 -12.96 25.44 45.50
N HIS A 127 -14.25 25.62 45.24
CA HIS A 127 -14.93 24.89 44.18
C HIS A 127 -14.31 25.17 42.79
N ARG A 128 -13.92 26.42 42.52
CA ARG A 128 -13.17 26.76 41.30
C ARG A 128 -11.84 26.00 41.22
N CYS A 129 -11.08 25.90 42.31
CA CYS A 129 -9.83 25.11 42.35
C CYS A 129 -10.09 23.64 42.04
N GLU A 130 -11.14 23.05 42.60
CA GLU A 130 -11.52 21.65 42.31
C GLU A 130 -11.84 21.44 40.83
N LEU A 131 -12.59 22.36 40.21
CA LEU A 131 -12.90 22.31 38.79
C LEU A 131 -11.65 22.49 37.93
N ALA A 132 -10.79 23.45 38.26
CA ALA A 132 -9.52 23.67 37.56
C ALA A 132 -8.61 22.44 37.62
N GLN A 133 -8.54 21.75 38.78
CA GLN A 133 -7.80 20.51 38.91
C GLN A 133 -8.37 19.39 38.03
N LYS A 134 -9.70 19.28 37.94
CA LYS A 134 -10.35 18.33 37.02
C LYS A 134 -10.00 18.65 35.57
N CYS A 135 -9.98 19.93 35.18
CA CYS A 135 -9.56 20.36 33.85
C CYS A 135 -8.11 19.97 33.55
N VAL A 136 -7.19 20.15 34.50
CA VAL A 136 -5.78 19.71 34.34
C VAL A 136 -5.71 18.20 34.12
N ASN A 137 -6.42 17.40 34.91
CA ASN A 137 -6.39 15.94 34.77
C ASN A 137 -6.89 15.49 33.39
N ILE A 138 -8.01 16.06 32.92
CA ILE A 138 -8.57 15.77 31.59
C ILE A 138 -7.59 16.20 30.49
N ALA A 139 -7.03 17.42 30.58
CA ALA A 139 -6.09 17.93 29.59
C ALA A 139 -4.80 17.09 29.53
N GLN A 140 -4.34 16.58 30.68
CA GLN A 140 -3.17 15.70 30.76
C GLN A 140 -3.44 14.36 30.06
N GLU A 141 -4.55 13.69 30.38
CA GLU A 141 -4.95 12.43 29.74
C GLU A 141 -5.11 12.59 28.22
N MET A 142 -5.70 13.71 27.78
CA MET A 142 -5.83 14.05 26.37
C MET A 142 -4.47 14.25 25.70
N CYS A 143 -3.56 15.00 26.33
CA CYS A 143 -2.22 15.24 25.81
C CYS A 143 -1.44 13.94 25.65
N ASP A 144 -1.44 13.08 26.67
CA ASP A 144 -0.74 11.80 26.65
C ASP A 144 -1.31 10.86 25.58
N THR A 145 -2.63 10.79 25.47
CA THR A 145 -3.32 9.99 24.45
C THR A 145 -2.99 10.46 23.04
N LEU A 146 -3.02 11.77 22.79
CA LEU A 146 -2.72 12.33 21.48
C LEU A 146 -1.25 12.16 21.11
N ASN A 147 -0.32 12.38 22.06
CA ASN A 147 1.10 12.13 21.85
C ASN A 147 1.38 10.69 21.45
N MET A 148 0.77 9.72 22.15
CA MET A 148 0.91 8.31 21.82
C MET A 148 0.33 7.97 20.44
N ARG A 149 -0.88 8.45 20.13
CA ARG A 149 -1.54 8.20 18.83
C ARG A 149 -0.79 8.82 17.67
N PHE A 150 -0.38 10.08 17.78
CA PHE A 150 0.38 10.77 16.74
C PHE A 150 1.76 10.14 16.54
N GLY A 151 2.45 9.75 17.61
CA GLY A 151 3.71 9.02 17.51
C GLY A 151 3.56 7.68 16.77
N TYR A 152 2.54 6.89 17.12
CA TYR A 152 2.24 5.64 16.42
C TYR A 152 1.89 5.86 14.93
N SER A 153 1.01 6.82 14.64
CA SER A 153 0.61 7.14 13.26
C SER A 153 1.80 7.60 12.41
N LYS A 154 2.67 8.48 12.93
CA LYS A 154 3.90 8.90 12.26
C LYS A 154 4.79 7.71 11.92
N ALA A 155 5.03 6.81 12.88
CA ALA A 155 5.83 5.61 12.66
C ALA A 155 5.23 4.69 11.58
N LYS A 156 3.90 4.54 11.55
CA LYS A 156 3.22 3.74 10.52
C LYS A 156 3.29 4.36 9.14
N VAL A 157 3.09 5.67 9.03
CA VAL A 157 3.25 6.40 7.76
C VAL A 157 4.68 6.30 7.26
N GLU A 158 5.67 6.46 8.13
CA GLU A 158 7.09 6.30 7.80
C GLU A 158 7.38 4.92 7.20
N GLU A 159 6.92 3.86 7.89
CA GLU A 159 7.13 2.47 7.46
C GLU A 159 6.54 2.21 6.07
N VAL A 160 5.30 2.65 5.85
CA VAL A 160 4.58 2.44 4.57
C VAL A 160 5.25 3.23 3.45
N VAL A 161 5.60 4.50 3.69
CA VAL A 161 6.22 5.36 2.68
C VAL A 161 7.62 4.87 2.33
N LEU A 162 8.44 4.46 3.31
CA LEU A 162 9.77 3.93 3.04
C LEU A 162 9.70 2.65 2.18
N LYS A 163 8.84 1.69 2.55
CA LYS A 163 8.64 0.45 1.78
C LYS A 163 8.07 0.74 0.38
N GLY A 164 7.08 1.62 0.28
CA GLY A 164 6.44 2.00 -0.98
C GLY A 164 7.42 2.69 -1.93
N SER A 165 8.10 3.73 -1.46
CA SER A 165 9.08 4.48 -2.24
C SER A 165 10.27 3.62 -2.65
N GLY A 166 10.76 2.73 -1.77
CA GLY A 166 11.84 1.80 -2.13
C GLY A 166 11.47 0.87 -3.27
N ARG A 167 10.25 0.30 -3.26
CA ARG A 167 9.75 -0.55 -4.36
C ARG A 167 9.57 0.23 -5.65
N LEU A 168 9.04 1.44 -5.57
CA LEU A 168 8.88 2.32 -6.74
C LEU A 168 10.23 2.76 -7.31
N GLN A 169 11.24 3.00 -6.46
CA GLN A 169 12.58 3.34 -6.92
C GLN A 169 13.21 2.18 -7.68
N LEU A 170 13.11 0.95 -7.18
CA LEU A 170 13.58 -0.23 -7.91
C LEU A 170 12.87 -0.37 -9.27
N ALA A 171 11.55 -0.18 -9.31
CA ALA A 171 10.79 -0.20 -10.55
C ALA A 171 11.21 0.91 -11.52
N TYR A 172 11.50 2.11 -11.00
CA TYR A 172 12.04 3.22 -11.80
C TYR A 172 13.40 2.86 -12.39
N ASP A 173 14.31 2.31 -11.58
CA ASP A 173 15.66 1.96 -12.00
C ASP A 173 15.64 0.85 -13.07
N ASP A 174 14.84 -0.19 -12.87
CA ASP A 174 14.64 -1.28 -13.84
C ASP A 174 14.04 -0.76 -15.14
N LEU A 175 12.99 0.07 -15.07
CA LEU A 175 12.35 0.65 -16.25
C LEU A 175 13.31 1.60 -16.98
N SER A 176 14.06 2.42 -16.25
CA SER A 176 15.04 3.36 -16.81
C SER A 176 16.16 2.62 -17.55
N LYS A 177 16.68 1.55 -16.92
CA LYS A 177 17.68 0.66 -17.53
C LYS A 177 17.14 -0.08 -18.75
N TYR A 178 15.89 -0.51 -18.73
CA TYR A 178 15.24 -1.12 -19.89
C TYR A 178 15.08 -0.12 -21.03
N LEU A 179 14.52 1.06 -20.75
CA LEU A 179 14.27 2.10 -21.74
C LEU A 179 15.57 2.67 -22.34
N SER A 180 16.69 2.64 -21.64
CA SER A 180 17.99 3.06 -22.20
C SER A 180 18.59 2.03 -23.16
N ARG A 181 18.12 0.78 -23.13
CA ARG A 181 18.60 -0.32 -23.98
C ARG A 181 17.84 -0.47 -25.30
N ILE A 182 16.74 0.24 -25.49
CA ILE A 182 15.90 0.15 -26.68
C ILE A 182 15.79 1.49 -27.42
N SER A 183 15.74 1.44 -28.76
CA SER A 183 15.64 2.63 -29.60
C SER A 183 14.27 3.32 -29.47
N PRO A 184 14.14 4.61 -29.82
CA PRO A 184 12.86 5.31 -29.84
C PRO A 184 11.80 4.62 -30.73
N GLU A 185 12.22 4.09 -31.87
CA GLU A 185 11.35 3.35 -32.80
C GLU A 185 10.86 2.04 -32.16
N ALA A 186 11.77 1.31 -31.50
CA ALA A 186 11.40 0.10 -30.79
C ALA A 186 10.42 0.39 -29.65
N LYS A 187 10.62 1.48 -28.89
CA LYS A 187 9.67 1.93 -27.85
C LYS A 187 8.27 2.14 -28.41
N LYS A 188 8.15 2.79 -29.58
CA LYS A 188 6.86 3.03 -30.22
C LYS A 188 6.15 1.72 -30.60
N ASP A 189 6.87 0.79 -31.22
CA ASP A 189 6.32 -0.51 -31.61
C ASP A 189 5.86 -1.34 -30.40
N ILE A 190 6.68 -1.37 -29.35
CA ILE A 190 6.38 -2.06 -28.10
C ILE A 190 5.15 -1.45 -27.43
N LEU A 191 5.06 -0.12 -27.36
CA LEU A 191 3.92 0.57 -26.77
C LEU A 191 2.62 0.25 -27.50
N VAL A 192 2.62 0.26 -28.84
CA VAL A 192 1.45 -0.11 -29.65
C VAL A 192 1.04 -1.55 -29.39
N TRP A 193 2.00 -2.47 -29.37
CA TRP A 193 1.73 -3.88 -29.14
C TRP A 193 1.22 -4.16 -27.73
N ASP A 194 1.82 -3.55 -26.70
CA ASP A 194 1.45 -3.73 -25.30
C ASP A 194 0.07 -3.13 -24.96
N ASN A 195 -0.30 -2.01 -25.61
CA ASN A 195 -1.57 -1.32 -25.34
C ASN A 195 -2.79 -1.95 -26.03
N TRP A 196 -2.59 -2.97 -26.86
CA TRP A 196 -3.71 -3.69 -27.45
C TRP A 196 -4.56 -4.34 -26.34
N LYS A 197 -5.88 -4.24 -26.51
CA LYS A 197 -6.88 -4.88 -25.66
C LYS A 197 -7.93 -5.53 -26.57
N PRO A 198 -8.57 -6.63 -26.14
CA PRO A 198 -9.71 -7.17 -26.87
C PRO A 198 -10.82 -6.12 -26.93
N LYS A 199 -11.53 -6.05 -28.04
CA LYS A 199 -12.67 -5.14 -28.20
C LYS A 199 -13.81 -5.57 -27.29
N GLU A 200 -14.47 -4.61 -26.65
CA GLU A 200 -15.61 -4.89 -25.79
C GLU A 200 -16.78 -5.47 -26.58
N ASN A 201 -17.44 -6.48 -26.01
CA ASN A 201 -18.56 -7.21 -26.58
C ASN A 201 -18.28 -7.94 -27.90
N GLU A 202 -17.00 -8.14 -28.24
CA GLU A 202 -16.60 -8.92 -29.41
C GLU A 202 -15.75 -10.13 -28.96
N PRO A 203 -15.99 -11.33 -29.53
CA PRO A 203 -15.14 -12.48 -29.22
C PRO A 203 -13.74 -12.27 -29.80
N VAL A 204 -12.71 -12.69 -29.04
CA VAL A 204 -11.34 -12.80 -29.54
C VAL A 204 -11.25 -13.98 -30.50
N LYS A 205 -10.80 -13.74 -31.73
CA LYS A 205 -10.76 -14.72 -32.82
C LYS A 205 -9.34 -15.25 -33.04
N PRO A 206 -9.18 -16.37 -33.78
CA PRO A 206 -7.87 -16.93 -34.08
C PRO A 206 -6.94 -15.95 -34.82
N ASP A 207 -7.49 -15.08 -35.66
CA ASP A 207 -6.71 -14.07 -36.38
C ASP A 207 -6.16 -12.99 -35.43
N ASP A 208 -6.92 -12.58 -34.40
CA ASP A 208 -6.42 -11.64 -33.38
C ASP A 208 -5.21 -12.23 -32.65
N ILE A 209 -5.27 -13.52 -32.28
CA ILE A 209 -4.17 -14.23 -31.61
C ILE A 209 -2.97 -14.34 -32.54
N ARG A 210 -3.19 -14.76 -33.79
CA ARG A 210 -2.15 -14.90 -34.82
C ARG A 210 -1.41 -13.58 -35.03
N ASP A 211 -2.15 -12.49 -35.18
CA ASP A 211 -1.59 -11.18 -35.48
C ASP A 211 -0.78 -10.65 -34.29
N ARG A 212 -1.21 -10.91 -33.06
CA ARG A 212 -0.43 -10.55 -31.86
C ARG A 212 0.83 -11.39 -31.65
N LEU A 213 0.79 -12.68 -31.99
CA LEU A 213 1.99 -13.54 -31.97
C LEU A 213 2.96 -13.22 -33.13
N ASN A 214 2.49 -12.53 -34.17
CA ASN A 214 3.31 -12.08 -35.29
C ASN A 214 3.99 -10.73 -35.00
N VAL A 215 4.88 -10.73 -34.01
CA VAL A 215 5.54 -9.51 -33.54
C VAL A 215 6.64 -9.02 -34.51
N SER A 216 6.92 -7.71 -34.48
CA SER A 216 8.06 -7.14 -35.19
C SER A 216 9.39 -7.48 -34.49
N LYS A 217 10.51 -7.37 -35.20
CA LYS A 217 11.85 -7.55 -34.61
C LYS A 217 12.10 -6.60 -33.43
N ASN A 218 11.54 -5.40 -33.49
CA ASN A 218 11.62 -4.41 -32.40
C ASN A 218 10.94 -4.92 -31.12
N VAL A 219 9.76 -5.51 -31.24
CA VAL A 219 9.04 -6.10 -30.10
C VAL A 219 9.79 -7.33 -29.57
N THR A 220 10.28 -8.21 -30.45
CA THR A 220 11.12 -9.37 -30.05
C THR A 220 12.35 -8.92 -29.25
N ASN A 221 13.12 -7.97 -29.78
CA ASN A 221 14.29 -7.44 -29.09
C ASN A 221 13.91 -6.72 -27.79
N GLY A 222 12.79 -5.99 -27.80
CA GLY A 222 12.23 -5.35 -26.62
C GLY A 222 11.88 -6.33 -25.50
N ILE A 223 11.38 -7.53 -25.83
CA ILE A 223 11.12 -8.57 -24.83
C ILE A 223 12.44 -9.15 -24.30
N LEU A 224 13.42 -9.40 -25.16
CA LEU A 224 14.74 -9.90 -24.75
C LEU A 224 15.47 -8.92 -23.83
N GLU A 225 15.46 -7.62 -24.14
CA GLU A 225 16.05 -6.57 -23.28
C GLU A 225 15.30 -6.44 -21.95
N TYR A 226 13.97 -6.62 -21.96
CA TYR A 226 13.18 -6.63 -20.73
C TYR A 226 13.61 -7.80 -19.84
N LEU A 227 13.61 -9.02 -20.37
CA LEU A 227 14.03 -10.22 -19.63
C LEU A 227 15.47 -10.08 -19.12
N TYR A 228 16.38 -9.55 -19.94
CA TYR A 228 17.76 -9.31 -19.52
C TYR A 228 17.91 -8.29 -18.39
N THR A 229 17.01 -7.31 -18.33
CA THR A 229 17.01 -6.28 -17.29
C THR A 229 16.41 -6.81 -15.99
N THR A 230 15.26 -7.46 -16.06
CA THR A 230 14.42 -7.79 -14.89
C THR A 230 14.60 -9.22 -14.37
N ASP A 231 15.07 -10.17 -15.19
CA ASP A 231 15.29 -11.56 -14.81
C ASP A 231 16.79 -11.86 -14.70
N THR A 232 17.26 -11.95 -13.45
CA THR A 232 18.67 -12.23 -13.15
C THR A 232 19.13 -13.59 -13.69
N ASN A 233 18.29 -14.62 -13.69
CA ASN A 233 18.67 -15.94 -14.20
C ASN A 233 18.80 -15.93 -15.72
N PHE A 234 17.89 -15.23 -16.39
CA PHE A 234 17.98 -15.00 -17.83
C PHE A 234 19.23 -14.21 -18.20
N ARG A 235 19.51 -13.11 -17.48
CA ARG A 235 20.73 -12.30 -17.66
C ARG A 235 22.00 -13.14 -17.52
N VAL A 236 22.16 -13.87 -16.42
CA VAL A 236 23.32 -14.75 -16.19
C VAL A 236 23.48 -15.79 -17.31
N THR A 237 22.36 -16.32 -17.80
CA THR A 237 22.38 -17.28 -18.92
C THR A 237 22.85 -16.64 -20.22
N VAL A 238 22.37 -15.43 -20.53
CA VAL A 238 22.79 -14.64 -21.69
C VAL A 238 24.26 -14.26 -21.59
N ASP A 239 24.72 -13.74 -20.45
CA ASP A 239 26.11 -13.32 -20.24
C ASP A 239 27.06 -14.50 -20.40
N ARG A 240 26.71 -15.67 -19.83
CA ARG A 240 27.48 -16.91 -20.01
C ARG A 240 27.54 -17.35 -21.47
N HIS A 241 26.42 -17.30 -22.20
CA HIS A 241 26.41 -17.68 -23.61
C HIS A 241 27.17 -16.68 -24.49
N SER A 242 27.08 -15.39 -24.16
CA SER A 242 27.86 -14.30 -24.77
C SER A 242 29.36 -14.56 -24.63
N ALA A 243 29.82 -14.82 -23.40
CA ALA A 243 31.22 -15.15 -23.12
C ALA A 243 31.69 -16.44 -23.83
N ASN A 244 30.85 -17.48 -23.87
CA ASN A 244 31.23 -18.74 -24.50
C ASN A 244 31.30 -18.67 -26.04
N ILE A 245 30.55 -17.78 -26.69
CA ILE A 245 30.53 -17.66 -28.15
C ILE A 245 31.89 -17.25 -28.71
N ILE A 246 32.65 -16.45 -27.97
CA ILE A 246 33.97 -15.97 -28.41
C ILE A 246 35.12 -16.94 -28.08
N ILE A 247 34.85 -18.01 -27.32
CA ILE A 247 35.86 -19.01 -26.99
C ILE A 247 36.04 -19.96 -28.20
N PRO A 248 37.25 -20.09 -28.76
CA PRO A 248 37.50 -21.00 -29.88
C PRO A 248 37.03 -22.43 -29.59
N GLY A 249 36.26 -23.00 -30.52
CA GLY A 249 35.71 -24.36 -30.40
C GLY A 249 34.41 -24.49 -29.60
N MET A 250 33.94 -23.44 -28.92
CA MET A 250 32.71 -23.48 -28.12
C MET A 250 31.47 -22.92 -28.83
N GLU A 251 31.64 -22.20 -29.95
CA GLU A 251 30.55 -21.50 -30.64
C GLU A 251 29.39 -22.42 -31.02
N SER A 252 29.65 -23.53 -31.72
CA SER A 252 28.60 -24.45 -32.19
C SER A 252 27.75 -25.02 -31.06
N ASN A 253 28.39 -25.46 -29.96
CA ASN A 253 27.66 -25.96 -28.79
C ASN A 253 26.86 -24.84 -28.11
N THR A 254 27.42 -23.63 -28.03
CA THR A 254 26.76 -22.48 -27.42
C THR A 254 25.54 -22.05 -28.23
N ILE A 255 25.61 -22.04 -29.57
CA ILE A 255 24.46 -21.78 -30.44
C ILE A 255 23.34 -22.79 -30.18
N VAL A 256 23.65 -24.08 -30.01
CA VAL A 256 22.63 -25.09 -29.66
C VAL A 256 21.96 -24.76 -28.32
N GLN A 257 22.72 -24.31 -27.32
CA GLN A 257 22.15 -23.89 -26.03
C GLN A 257 21.29 -22.64 -26.15
N ILE A 258 21.68 -21.65 -26.95
CA ILE A 258 20.87 -20.44 -27.20
C ILE A 258 19.53 -20.81 -27.83
N LYS A 259 19.56 -21.66 -28.88
CA LYS A 259 18.37 -22.17 -29.59
C LYS A 259 17.41 -22.95 -28.69
N LYS A 260 17.88 -23.48 -27.57
CA LYS A 260 17.09 -24.20 -26.57
C LYS A 260 16.59 -23.28 -25.45
N ASN A 261 17.51 -22.60 -24.78
CA ASN A 261 17.25 -21.91 -23.52
C ASN A 261 16.67 -20.52 -23.75
N ILE A 262 17.30 -19.72 -24.63
CA ILE A 262 16.91 -18.32 -24.86
C ILE A 262 15.66 -18.26 -25.72
N VAL A 263 15.61 -19.05 -26.80
CA VAL A 263 14.45 -19.10 -27.70
C VAL A 263 13.22 -19.68 -27.00
N GLY A 264 13.39 -20.73 -26.19
CA GLY A 264 12.30 -21.29 -25.39
C GLY A 264 11.69 -20.23 -24.47
N ARG A 265 12.54 -19.53 -23.71
CA ARG A 265 12.10 -18.47 -22.81
C ARG A 265 11.42 -17.30 -23.54
N LEU A 266 11.95 -16.88 -24.69
CA LEU A 266 11.31 -15.86 -25.53
C LEU A 266 9.91 -16.28 -25.98
N CYS A 267 9.74 -17.54 -26.39
CA CYS A 267 8.44 -18.04 -26.85
C CYS A 267 7.40 -18.08 -25.73
N GLU A 268 7.79 -18.52 -24.54
CA GLU A 268 6.93 -18.45 -23.34
C GLU A 268 6.48 -17.01 -23.07
N GLU A 269 7.44 -16.07 -23.07
CA GLU A 269 7.15 -14.66 -22.77
C GLU A 269 6.27 -14.00 -23.86
N LEU A 270 6.49 -14.34 -25.13
CA LEU A 270 5.63 -13.91 -26.24
C LEU A 270 4.19 -14.39 -26.07
N VAL A 271 4.01 -15.65 -25.70
CA VAL A 271 2.68 -16.22 -25.43
C VAL A 271 2.05 -15.54 -24.22
N ILE A 272 2.75 -15.44 -23.09
CA ILE A 272 2.25 -14.79 -21.88
C ILE A 272 1.73 -13.39 -22.19
N ARG A 273 2.54 -12.55 -22.84
CA ARG A 273 2.18 -11.16 -23.14
C ARG A 273 1.08 -11.03 -24.20
N THR A 274 0.99 -11.98 -25.12
CA THR A 274 -0.10 -11.99 -26.11
C THR A 274 -1.46 -12.21 -25.44
N PHE A 275 -1.55 -13.16 -24.51
CA PHE A 275 -2.80 -13.56 -23.88
C PHE A 275 -3.14 -12.76 -22.63
N LEU A 276 -2.16 -12.19 -21.92
CA LEU A 276 -2.38 -11.43 -20.68
C LEU A 276 -3.49 -10.38 -20.78
N PRO A 277 -3.59 -9.56 -21.86
CA PRO A 277 -4.67 -8.58 -21.97
C PRO A 277 -6.07 -9.18 -22.07
N MET A 278 -6.20 -10.45 -22.44
CA MET A 278 -7.46 -11.17 -22.63
C MET A 278 -8.05 -11.70 -21.30
N GLY A 279 -7.29 -11.76 -20.21
CA GLY A 279 -7.76 -12.25 -18.90
C GLY A 279 -7.56 -11.26 -17.76
N THR A 280 -8.05 -11.61 -16.58
CA THR A 280 -7.87 -10.83 -15.34
C THR A 280 -6.56 -11.14 -14.64
N SER A 281 -6.11 -12.38 -14.71
CA SER A 281 -4.87 -12.85 -14.09
C SER A 281 -4.28 -14.03 -14.84
N ILE A 282 -2.99 -14.29 -14.60
CA ILE A 282 -2.28 -15.46 -15.11
C ILE A 282 -1.65 -16.23 -13.95
N GLU A 283 -1.56 -17.54 -14.14
CA GLU A 283 -0.75 -18.45 -13.34
C GLU A 283 0.24 -19.14 -14.28
N THR A 284 1.54 -19.11 -13.97
CA THR A 284 2.57 -19.76 -14.79
C THR A 284 3.17 -20.93 -14.06
N GLN A 285 3.56 -21.99 -14.78
CA GLN A 285 4.22 -23.18 -14.21
C GLN A 285 3.36 -23.94 -13.18
N HIS A 286 2.04 -23.96 -13.38
CA HIS A 286 1.09 -24.67 -12.51
C HIS A 286 1.37 -26.17 -12.53
N ARG A 287 1.48 -26.80 -11.35
CA ARG A 287 1.75 -28.24 -11.23
C ARG A 287 0.44 -29.00 -11.09
N GLU A 288 0.17 -29.88 -12.04
CA GLU A 288 -1.00 -30.76 -12.02
C GLU A 288 -0.58 -32.22 -11.84
N ASN A 289 -1.19 -32.91 -10.88
CA ASN A 289 -0.96 -34.33 -10.66
C ASN A 289 -1.87 -35.17 -11.57
N LEU A 290 -1.28 -36.12 -12.28
CA LEU A 290 -1.97 -36.99 -13.22
C LEU A 290 -2.49 -38.24 -12.50
N SER A 291 -3.48 -38.91 -13.13
CA SER A 291 -4.11 -40.11 -12.58
C SER A 291 -3.17 -41.30 -12.41
N ASP A 292 -2.02 -41.28 -13.10
CA ASP A 292 -0.96 -42.31 -13.01
C ASP A 292 0.03 -42.06 -11.85
N GLY A 293 -0.22 -41.02 -11.02
CA GLY A 293 0.66 -40.62 -9.93
C GLY A 293 1.87 -39.78 -10.36
N SER A 294 2.06 -39.55 -11.66
CA SER A 294 3.04 -38.59 -12.16
C SER A 294 2.47 -37.16 -12.13
N TYR A 295 3.26 -36.16 -12.50
CA TYR A 295 2.79 -34.78 -12.60
C TYR A 295 3.24 -34.15 -13.92
N THR A 296 2.51 -33.13 -14.36
CA THR A 296 2.91 -32.23 -15.44
C THR A 296 2.92 -30.79 -14.95
N LYS A 297 3.64 -29.92 -15.66
CA LYS A 297 3.58 -28.48 -15.45
C LYS A 297 2.92 -27.84 -16.66
N VAL A 298 1.94 -27.00 -16.39
CA VAL A 298 1.26 -26.17 -17.38
C VAL A 298 2.05 -24.87 -17.51
N ASP A 299 2.44 -24.50 -18.72
CA ASP A 299 3.24 -23.29 -18.94
C ASP A 299 2.49 -22.04 -18.49
N MET A 300 1.19 -21.94 -18.83
CA MET A 300 0.34 -20.84 -18.40
C MET A 300 -1.15 -21.23 -18.30
N ILE A 301 -1.81 -20.75 -17.25
CA ILE A 301 -3.26 -20.68 -17.13
C ILE A 301 -3.67 -19.21 -17.10
N LEU A 302 -4.59 -18.83 -17.97
CA LEU A 302 -5.22 -17.52 -17.99
C LEU A 302 -6.60 -17.62 -17.32
N HIS A 303 -6.86 -16.78 -16.34
CA HIS A 303 -8.14 -16.75 -15.61
C HIS A 303 -8.96 -15.52 -15.97
N GLY A 304 -10.28 -15.68 -15.88
CA GLY A 304 -11.24 -14.57 -16.01
C GLY A 304 -11.14 -13.92 -17.37
N LEU A 305 -11.44 -14.67 -18.44
CA LEU A 305 -11.50 -14.13 -19.79
C LEU A 305 -12.39 -12.88 -19.82
N LYS A 306 -11.83 -11.75 -20.28
CA LYS A 306 -12.55 -10.46 -20.34
C LYS A 306 -13.59 -10.40 -21.45
N GLN A 307 -13.42 -11.23 -22.47
CA GLN A 307 -14.30 -11.38 -23.63
C GLN A 307 -14.35 -12.86 -24.00
N PRO A 308 -15.40 -13.34 -24.69
CA PRO A 308 -15.42 -14.71 -25.19
C PRO A 308 -14.21 -14.99 -26.09
N LEU A 309 -13.66 -16.20 -26.01
CA LEU A 309 -12.46 -16.60 -26.76
C LEU A 309 -12.81 -17.72 -27.73
N ILE A 310 -12.36 -17.61 -28.98
CA ILE A 310 -12.52 -18.62 -30.02
C ILE A 310 -11.13 -18.98 -30.57
N LEU A 311 -10.73 -20.24 -30.40
CA LEU A 311 -9.48 -20.79 -30.92
C LEU A 311 -9.64 -21.47 -32.27
N GLY A 312 -10.87 -21.85 -32.65
CA GLY A 312 -11.18 -22.46 -33.93
C GLY A 312 -12.59 -23.00 -34.01
N LYS A 313 -12.83 -23.95 -34.92
CA LYS A 313 -14.15 -24.59 -35.13
C LYS A 313 -14.22 -25.92 -34.40
N GLY A 314 -15.33 -26.19 -33.71
CA GLY A 314 -15.60 -27.47 -33.04
C GLY A 314 -15.84 -27.32 -31.54
N GLU A 315 -16.27 -28.42 -30.92
CA GLU A 315 -16.40 -28.51 -29.47
C GLU A 315 -15.04 -28.33 -28.78
N GLY A 316 -15.02 -27.67 -27.61
CA GLY A 316 -13.79 -27.38 -26.88
C GLY A 316 -12.87 -26.33 -27.53
N MET A 317 -13.33 -25.62 -28.57
CA MET A 317 -12.53 -24.59 -29.27
C MET A 317 -12.85 -23.16 -28.83
N GLY A 318 -13.58 -22.97 -27.74
CA GLY A 318 -13.86 -21.65 -27.22
C GLY A 318 -14.36 -21.65 -25.78
N ALA A 319 -14.23 -20.51 -25.13
CA ALA A 319 -14.68 -20.29 -23.76
C ALA A 319 -15.45 -18.97 -23.66
N ARG A 320 -16.34 -18.89 -22.68
CA ARG A 320 -17.15 -17.70 -22.42
C ARG A 320 -16.35 -16.67 -21.60
N GLU A 321 -16.88 -15.46 -21.55
CA GLU A 321 -16.43 -14.45 -20.58
C GLU A 321 -16.46 -15.02 -19.16
N GLY A 322 -15.44 -14.68 -18.36
CA GLY A 322 -15.20 -15.23 -17.03
C GLY A 322 -14.49 -16.59 -17.01
N GLY A 323 -14.39 -17.28 -18.15
CA GLY A 323 -13.77 -18.60 -18.26
C GLY A 323 -12.24 -18.61 -18.12
N THR A 324 -11.66 -19.78 -18.27
CA THR A 324 -10.24 -20.10 -18.10
C THR A 324 -9.63 -20.70 -19.37
N LEU A 325 -8.35 -20.44 -19.60
CA LEU A 325 -7.59 -20.97 -20.74
C LEU A 325 -6.26 -21.57 -20.29
N GLY A 326 -6.04 -22.86 -20.56
CA GLY A 326 -4.74 -23.52 -20.40
C GLY A 326 -3.89 -23.40 -21.66
N ILE A 327 -2.61 -23.05 -21.53
CA ILE A 327 -1.68 -22.92 -22.65
C ILE A 327 -0.38 -23.68 -22.39
N GLU A 328 0.01 -24.46 -23.39
CA GLU A 328 1.34 -25.08 -23.52
C GLU A 328 2.11 -24.41 -24.68
N VAL A 329 3.42 -24.23 -24.55
CA VAL A 329 4.25 -23.57 -25.56
C VAL A 329 5.31 -24.53 -26.10
N LYS A 330 5.38 -24.70 -27.43
CA LYS A 330 6.44 -25.49 -28.09
C LYS A 330 7.11 -24.78 -29.25
N ALA A 331 8.40 -24.54 -29.10
CA ALA A 331 9.23 -23.95 -30.14
C ALA A 331 10.19 -24.97 -30.76
N GLY A 332 10.11 -25.15 -32.08
CA GLY A 332 11.08 -25.98 -32.80
C GLY A 332 10.78 -26.15 -34.28
N HIS A 333 11.70 -26.77 -35.00
CA HIS A 333 11.46 -27.12 -36.40
C HIS A 333 10.45 -28.26 -36.52
N LYS A 334 9.89 -28.42 -37.72
CA LYS A 334 8.86 -29.43 -38.05
C LYS A 334 9.14 -30.83 -37.49
N ASN A 335 10.36 -31.34 -37.63
CA ASN A 335 10.72 -32.68 -37.17
C ASN A 335 10.78 -32.79 -35.64
N TYR A 336 11.19 -31.71 -34.97
CA TYR A 336 11.16 -31.64 -33.51
C TYR A 336 9.72 -31.59 -33.01
N ILE A 337 8.86 -30.75 -33.58
CA ILE A 337 7.44 -30.70 -33.19
C ILE A 337 6.79 -32.08 -33.34
N TYR A 338 7.04 -32.76 -34.46
CA TYR A 338 6.51 -34.10 -34.69
C TYR A 338 7.06 -35.14 -33.71
N SER A 339 8.32 -35.03 -33.27
CA SER A 339 8.88 -35.97 -32.28
C SER A 339 8.36 -35.75 -30.87
N GLN A 340 7.72 -34.60 -30.60
CA GLN A 340 7.18 -34.25 -29.27
C GLN A 340 5.72 -34.68 -29.06
N ILE A 341 5.08 -35.41 -29.98
CA ILE A 341 3.65 -35.82 -29.87
C ILE A 341 3.33 -36.41 -28.50
N SER A 342 4.05 -37.44 -28.06
CA SER A 342 3.75 -38.13 -26.79
C SER A 342 3.94 -37.23 -25.57
N HIS A 343 4.87 -36.29 -25.65
CA HIS A 343 5.08 -35.30 -24.59
C HIS A 343 3.91 -34.29 -24.56
N LEU A 344 3.49 -33.80 -25.72
CA LEU A 344 2.34 -32.90 -25.87
C LEU A 344 1.04 -33.54 -25.41
N GLU A 345 0.79 -34.81 -25.73
CA GLU A 345 -0.36 -35.56 -25.25
C GLU A 345 -0.37 -35.65 -23.72
N LYS A 346 0.79 -35.86 -23.09
CA LYS A 346 0.91 -35.88 -21.63
C LYS A 346 0.66 -34.50 -21.00
N GLN A 347 1.22 -33.44 -21.59
CA GLN A 347 1.06 -32.08 -21.07
C GLN A 347 -0.38 -31.56 -21.21
N ALA A 348 -1.06 -31.90 -22.30
CA ALA A 348 -2.46 -31.55 -22.52
C ALA A 348 -3.39 -32.04 -21.40
N GLN A 349 -3.05 -33.17 -20.74
CA GLN A 349 -3.81 -33.67 -19.60
C GLN A 349 -3.75 -32.75 -18.38
N GLY A 350 -2.73 -31.88 -18.29
CA GLY A 350 -2.59 -30.88 -17.24
C GLY A 350 -3.61 -29.75 -17.32
N HIS A 351 -4.31 -29.60 -18.45
CA HIS A 351 -5.26 -28.51 -18.67
C HIS A 351 -6.73 -28.90 -18.40
N LYS A 352 -7.00 -30.10 -17.90
CA LYS A 352 -8.38 -30.63 -17.75
C LYS A 352 -9.31 -29.75 -16.90
N MET A 353 -8.74 -28.94 -16.01
CA MET A 353 -9.49 -28.01 -15.16
C MET A 353 -9.83 -26.68 -15.85
N CYS A 354 -9.32 -26.44 -17.06
CA CYS A 354 -9.59 -25.22 -17.83
C CYS A 354 -10.80 -25.40 -18.76
N ASP A 355 -11.58 -24.33 -18.96
CA ASP A 355 -12.74 -24.35 -19.86
C ASP A 355 -12.35 -24.58 -21.33
N VAL A 356 -11.18 -24.04 -21.71
CA VAL A 356 -10.57 -24.26 -23.02
C VAL A 356 -9.07 -24.39 -22.86
N SER A 357 -8.41 -25.08 -23.79
CA SER A 357 -6.97 -25.27 -23.76
C SER A 357 -6.36 -25.19 -25.14
N CYS A 358 -5.07 -24.89 -25.24
CA CYS A 358 -4.35 -24.98 -26.49
C CYS A 358 -2.85 -25.19 -26.32
N THR A 359 -2.22 -25.68 -27.38
CA THR A 359 -0.77 -25.74 -27.51
C THR A 359 -0.33 -24.77 -28.59
N VAL A 360 0.34 -23.70 -28.21
CA VAL A 360 0.90 -22.74 -29.16
C VAL A 360 2.27 -23.22 -29.60
N CYS A 361 2.47 -23.35 -30.91
CA CYS A 361 3.76 -23.76 -31.47
C CYS A 361 4.23 -22.87 -32.62
N THR A 362 5.50 -23.00 -32.98
CA THR A 362 6.09 -22.35 -34.16
C THR A 362 5.37 -22.78 -35.42
N ARG A 363 5.24 -21.85 -36.37
CA ARG A 363 4.57 -22.08 -37.67
C ARG A 363 5.22 -23.18 -38.51
N ASP A 364 6.41 -23.64 -38.13
CA ASP A 364 7.08 -24.83 -38.67
C ASP A 364 6.19 -26.09 -38.75
N ILE A 365 5.16 -26.22 -37.90
CA ILE A 365 4.21 -27.34 -38.01
C ILE A 365 3.56 -27.43 -39.40
N LYS A 366 3.37 -26.30 -40.09
CA LYS A 366 2.80 -26.20 -41.45
C LYS A 366 3.75 -26.69 -42.55
N ASN A 367 5.02 -26.95 -42.19
CA ASN A 367 6.04 -27.45 -43.11
C ASN A 367 6.15 -28.99 -43.07
N LEU A 368 5.33 -29.67 -42.26
CA LEU A 368 5.15 -31.11 -42.28
C LEU A 368 4.37 -31.54 -43.54
N SER A 369 4.42 -32.82 -43.89
CA SER A 369 3.46 -33.37 -44.86
C SER A 369 2.05 -33.31 -44.28
N LEU A 370 1.03 -33.22 -45.13
CA LEU A 370 -0.38 -33.12 -44.72
C LEU A 370 -0.76 -34.22 -43.71
N ASP A 371 -0.37 -35.47 -43.97
CA ASP A 371 -0.65 -36.60 -43.08
C ASP A 371 0.02 -36.44 -41.70
N ARG A 372 1.26 -35.96 -41.67
CA ARG A 372 2.01 -35.78 -40.41
C ARG A 372 1.48 -34.60 -39.62
N GLU A 373 1.13 -33.50 -40.28
CA GLU A 373 0.48 -32.37 -39.64
C GLU A 373 -0.89 -32.77 -39.05
N ALA A 374 -1.72 -33.47 -39.84
CA ALA A 374 -3.02 -33.96 -39.40
C ALA A 374 -2.90 -34.87 -38.18
N ASN A 375 -1.99 -35.85 -38.22
CA ASN A 375 -1.74 -36.78 -37.11
C ASN A 375 -1.40 -36.04 -35.80
N VAL A 376 -0.41 -35.13 -35.85
CA VAL A 376 0.00 -34.35 -34.67
C VAL A 376 -1.18 -33.52 -34.15
N ARG A 377 -1.89 -32.80 -35.01
CA ARG A 377 -3.02 -31.95 -34.61
C ARG A 377 -4.18 -32.73 -34.02
N GLU A 378 -4.48 -33.90 -34.57
CA GLU A 378 -5.57 -34.76 -34.11
C GLU A 378 -5.25 -35.37 -32.74
N LYS A 379 -4.05 -35.93 -32.57
CA LYS A 379 -3.62 -36.53 -31.30
C LYS A 379 -3.66 -35.53 -30.14
N VAL A 380 -3.07 -34.35 -30.32
CA VAL A 380 -3.02 -33.35 -29.24
C VAL A 380 -4.42 -32.74 -28.99
N ARG A 381 -5.27 -32.60 -30.03
CA ARG A 381 -6.67 -32.20 -29.86
C ARG A 381 -7.48 -33.23 -29.08
N ASN A 382 -7.32 -34.52 -29.39
CA ASN A 382 -7.98 -35.61 -28.68
C ASN A 382 -7.52 -35.71 -27.22
N ALA A 383 -6.28 -35.26 -26.93
CA ALA A 383 -5.77 -35.11 -25.57
C ALA A 383 -6.29 -33.83 -24.85
N GLY A 384 -7.09 -33.00 -25.52
CA GLY A 384 -7.74 -31.81 -24.97
C GLY A 384 -7.06 -30.48 -25.27
N SER A 385 -5.99 -30.44 -26.07
CA SER A 385 -5.21 -29.23 -26.32
C SER A 385 -4.97 -28.98 -27.82
N PRO A 386 -5.93 -28.39 -28.55
CA PRO A 386 -5.76 -28.06 -29.97
C PRO A 386 -4.48 -27.24 -30.23
N MET A 387 -3.76 -27.60 -31.31
CA MET A 387 -2.50 -26.94 -31.66
C MET A 387 -2.69 -25.68 -32.52
N LEU A 388 -2.08 -24.58 -32.08
CA LEU A 388 -2.03 -23.29 -32.77
C LEU A 388 -0.61 -23.04 -33.29
N GLY A 389 -0.38 -23.34 -34.57
CA GLY A 389 0.88 -23.05 -35.26
C GLY A 389 1.01 -21.58 -35.61
N MET A 390 1.17 -20.72 -34.60
CA MET A 390 1.06 -19.27 -34.70
C MET A 390 2.28 -18.50 -34.21
N LEU A 391 3.22 -19.11 -33.48
CA LEU A 391 4.51 -18.47 -33.19
C LEU A 391 5.33 -18.27 -34.48
N PRO A 392 6.25 -17.29 -34.55
CA PRO A 392 7.15 -17.11 -35.69
C PRO A 392 7.92 -18.40 -36.04
N TYR A 393 8.49 -18.46 -37.24
CA TYR A 393 9.30 -19.61 -37.63
C TYR A 393 10.53 -19.75 -36.72
N LYS A 394 10.93 -20.99 -36.45
CA LYS A 394 12.03 -21.27 -35.52
C LYS A 394 13.34 -20.64 -35.97
N ASP A 395 13.62 -20.60 -37.28
CA ASP A 395 14.83 -19.96 -37.82
C ASP A 395 14.87 -18.45 -37.57
N ASP A 396 13.73 -17.77 -37.63
CA ASP A 396 13.65 -16.34 -37.33
C ASP A 396 13.93 -16.06 -35.85
N LEU A 397 13.31 -16.85 -34.97
CA LEU A 397 13.52 -16.76 -33.52
C LEU A 397 14.97 -17.10 -33.14
N ASP A 398 15.54 -18.13 -33.78
CA ASP A 398 16.94 -18.52 -33.58
C ASP A 398 17.88 -17.40 -33.94
N ARG A 399 17.71 -16.82 -35.14
CA ARG A 399 18.51 -15.69 -35.60
C ARG A 399 18.43 -14.52 -34.62
N ASP A 400 17.23 -14.12 -34.24
CA ASP A 400 17.03 -12.95 -33.38
C ASP A 400 17.64 -13.17 -31.98
N CYS A 401 17.51 -14.37 -31.39
CA CYS A 401 18.13 -14.69 -30.10
C CYS A 401 19.66 -14.80 -30.19
N ILE A 402 20.20 -15.38 -31.27
CA ILE A 402 21.66 -15.45 -31.48
C ILE A 402 22.24 -14.06 -31.66
N ASP A 403 21.61 -13.21 -32.48
CA ASP A 403 21.99 -11.82 -32.69
C ASP A 403 21.98 -11.04 -31.36
N PHE A 404 20.93 -11.23 -30.56
CA PHE A 404 20.83 -10.62 -29.24
C PHE A 404 21.99 -11.02 -28.32
N VAL A 405 22.28 -12.32 -28.18
CA VAL A 405 23.39 -12.79 -27.33
C VAL A 405 24.73 -12.25 -27.83
N ARG A 406 24.97 -12.28 -29.16
CA ARG A 406 26.18 -11.72 -29.77
C ARG A 406 26.33 -10.22 -29.53
N SER A 407 25.22 -9.48 -29.46
CA SER A 407 25.26 -8.04 -29.17
C SER A 407 25.79 -7.72 -27.77
N LYS A 408 25.67 -8.66 -26.81
CA LYS A 408 26.13 -8.49 -25.43
C LYS A 408 27.63 -8.69 -25.24
N VAL A 409 28.29 -9.34 -26.20
CA VAL A 409 29.76 -9.50 -26.23
C VAL A 409 30.48 -8.14 -26.20
N LYS A 410 29.82 -7.09 -26.72
CA LYS A 410 30.40 -5.76 -26.94
C LYS A 410 30.11 -4.73 -25.84
N GLN A 411 29.41 -5.09 -24.77
CA GLN A 411 28.93 -4.12 -23.76
C GLN A 411 29.73 -4.10 -22.45
N ASP A 412 30.75 -4.95 -22.30
CA ASP A 412 31.66 -4.97 -21.13
C ASP A 412 33.02 -4.31 -21.44
N VAL A 413 33.01 -3.03 -21.85
CA VAL A 413 34.20 -2.15 -21.87
C VAL A 413 33.90 -0.89 -21.07
#